data_AF-A0A8S2UYU4-F1
#
_entry.id   AF-A0A8S2UYU4-F1
#
_cell.length_a   1.000
_cell.length_b   1.000
_cell.length_c   1.000
_cell.angle_alpha   90.00
_cell.angle_beta   90.00
_cell.angle_gamma   90.00
#
_symmetry.space_group_name_H-M   'P 1'
#
loop_
_entity.id
_entity.type
_entity.pdbx_description
1 polymer ?
#
loop_
_entity_poly.entity_id
_entity_poly.type
_entity_poly.pdbx_seq_one_letter_code
_entity_poly.pdbx_strand_id
1 'polypeptide(L)'
;MFGLLTEQTSLIIERHLKARSVISNADKPAPIFNSWLRHVFPSLKIFTDWMTCNANSFIPLPDQLPAEFGPHPDILMSLAKVINLIRTIDRTHIQLGSNLTTPVILEEDIELSGFYPLLTLPADTLQTTSDTPLDEAKDCKRIVRLCFFADYLCGLKQPVFIYNVQQKTYHPALKSVIHSERSKSPANDNPNSSIEHEFHRSEPTSPLSNSNSTDQSSPDTIINGIDMKELKLKKRQLEHQLAEKQKQEQVVKDILNTSRLIEIEVIPRFIVLDTNCFVNYLPIIFKLIRQGRFIIIIPLIVICELDKLSVTTIADDDSYEHAEMVRRQSIQAVKMIEECFASKERRVQAMTGEGTVLDSIQFRNEVKKN
;
A
#
# COMPACT_ATOMS: atom_id res chain seq x y z
N MET A 1 -2.35 -5.36 -18.74
CA MET A 1 -2.08 -4.29 -19.73
C MET A 1 -1.75 -2.94 -19.07
N PHE A 2 -2.66 -2.29 -18.33
CA PHE A 2 -2.41 -0.95 -17.74
C PHE A 2 -1.13 -0.85 -16.88
N GLY A 3 -0.82 -1.87 -16.08
CA GLY A 3 0.44 -1.93 -15.33
C GLY A 3 1.70 -1.87 -16.20
N LEU A 4 1.72 -2.58 -17.33
CA LEU A 4 2.84 -2.52 -18.28
C LEU A 4 2.92 -1.15 -18.97
N LEU A 5 1.77 -0.55 -19.27
CA LEU A 5 1.71 0.78 -19.88
C LEU A 5 2.25 1.86 -18.93
N THR A 6 1.87 1.82 -17.65
CA THR A 6 2.39 2.75 -16.62
C THR A 6 3.86 2.52 -16.33
N GLU A 7 4.32 1.27 -16.23
CA GLU A 7 5.74 0.93 -16.06
C GLU A 7 6.60 1.48 -17.21
N GLN A 8 6.25 1.18 -18.48
CA GLN A 8 6.99 1.68 -19.65
C GLN A 8 6.93 3.21 -19.76
N THR A 9 5.78 3.82 -19.45
CA THR A 9 5.66 5.28 -19.37
C THR A 9 6.60 5.87 -18.32
N SER A 10 6.76 5.21 -17.17
CA SER A 10 7.67 5.65 -16.10
C SER A 10 9.13 5.68 -16.55
N LEU A 11 9.56 4.73 -17.38
CA LEU A 11 10.92 4.66 -17.93
C LEU A 11 11.14 5.74 -19.00
N ILE A 12 10.14 5.97 -19.86
CA ILE A 12 10.27 6.90 -20.98
C ILE A 12 10.15 8.36 -20.52
N ILE A 13 9.30 8.66 -19.53
CA ILE A 13 9.27 10.00 -18.94
C ILE A 13 10.55 10.31 -18.15
N GLU A 14 11.13 9.34 -17.44
CA GLU A 14 12.41 9.53 -16.76
C GLU A 14 13.55 9.84 -17.75
N ARG A 15 13.59 9.15 -18.90
CA ARG A 15 14.52 9.45 -20.01
C ARG A 15 14.27 10.82 -20.62
N HIS A 16 13.00 11.19 -20.84
CA HIS A 16 12.60 12.50 -21.38
C HIS A 16 13.04 13.65 -20.47
N LEU A 17 12.82 13.53 -19.16
CA LEU A 17 13.24 14.52 -18.17
C LEU A 17 14.77 14.66 -18.10
N LYS A 18 15.51 13.54 -18.16
CA LYS A 18 16.97 13.54 -18.24
C LYS A 18 17.47 14.24 -19.51
N ALA A 19 16.90 13.94 -20.68
CA ALA A 19 17.23 14.64 -21.92
C ALA A 19 16.89 16.15 -21.85
N ARG A 20 15.71 16.50 -21.30
CA ARG A 20 15.26 17.88 -21.11
C ARG A 20 16.21 18.69 -20.21
N SER A 21 16.75 18.10 -19.16
CA SER A 21 17.72 18.76 -18.27
C SER A 21 19.07 19.08 -18.95
N VAL A 22 19.46 18.30 -19.97
CA VAL A 22 20.68 18.53 -20.76
C VAL A 22 20.48 19.57 -21.87
N ILE A 23 19.25 19.68 -22.39
CA ILE A 23 18.92 20.51 -23.58
C ILE A 23 18.47 21.95 -23.20
N SER A 24 18.55 22.33 -21.91
CA SER A 24 18.06 23.62 -21.38
C SER A 24 18.90 24.85 -21.81
N ASN A 25 18.91 25.16 -23.11
CA ASN A 25 19.36 26.45 -23.66
C ASN A 25 18.25 27.50 -23.50
N ALA A 26 18.63 28.75 -23.25
CA ALA A 26 17.73 29.79 -22.73
C ALA A 26 16.61 30.26 -23.69
N ASP A 27 16.75 30.07 -25.00
CA ASP A 27 15.92 30.78 -26.00
C ASP A 27 14.61 30.07 -26.38
N LYS A 28 14.43 28.79 -26.05
CA LYS A 28 13.14 28.09 -26.21
C LYS A 28 12.92 27.07 -25.09
N PRO A 29 11.76 27.08 -24.40
CA PRO A 29 11.41 26.00 -23.49
C PRO A 29 11.29 24.70 -24.28
N ALA A 30 11.85 23.62 -23.73
CA ALA A 30 11.65 22.29 -24.30
C ALA A 30 10.15 21.92 -24.28
N PRO A 31 9.67 21.08 -25.22
CA PRO A 31 8.28 20.63 -25.21
C PRO A 31 7.97 19.83 -23.94
N ILE A 32 6.74 19.94 -23.45
CA ILE A 32 6.25 19.22 -22.26
C ILE A 32 6.40 17.71 -22.45
N PHE A 33 5.86 17.19 -23.55
CA PHE A 33 5.98 15.79 -23.94
C PHE A 33 6.71 15.63 -25.29
N ASN A 34 7.45 14.52 -25.41
CA ASN A 34 7.91 14.04 -26.72
C ASN A 34 6.78 13.32 -27.47
N SER A 35 7.03 12.95 -28.73
CA SER A 35 6.05 12.29 -29.59
C SER A 35 5.48 11.01 -28.97
N TRP A 36 6.29 10.15 -28.36
CA TRP A 36 5.82 8.91 -27.73
C TRP A 36 4.91 9.18 -26.53
N LEU A 37 5.30 10.10 -25.65
CA LEU A 37 4.50 10.49 -24.48
C LEU A 37 3.13 11.05 -24.91
N ARG A 38 3.08 11.86 -25.99
CA ARG A 38 1.81 12.35 -26.55
C ARG A 38 0.88 11.26 -27.09
N HIS A 39 1.41 10.14 -27.58
CA HIS A 39 0.58 9.01 -28.03
C HIS A 39 0.05 8.17 -26.85
N VAL A 40 0.76 8.13 -25.73
CA VAL A 40 0.47 7.20 -24.63
C VAL A 40 -0.31 7.85 -23.48
N PHE A 41 -0.10 9.14 -23.21
CA PHE A 41 -0.83 9.87 -22.17
C PHE A 41 -2.37 9.89 -22.34
N PRO A 42 -2.95 9.98 -23.56
CA PRO A 42 -4.39 9.82 -23.76
C PRO A 42 -4.93 8.50 -23.18
N SER A 43 -4.25 7.38 -23.46
CA SER A 43 -4.64 6.07 -22.93
C SER A 43 -4.49 5.95 -21.42
N LEU A 44 -3.44 6.55 -20.82
CA LEU A 44 -3.33 6.62 -19.35
C LEU A 44 -4.50 7.42 -18.76
N LYS A 45 -4.78 8.60 -19.32
CA LYS A 45 -5.83 9.53 -18.86
C LYS A 45 -7.20 8.85 -18.87
N ILE A 46 -7.59 8.24 -19.98
CA ILE A 46 -8.85 7.50 -20.09
C ILE A 46 -8.93 6.33 -19.12
N PHE A 47 -7.83 5.61 -18.87
CA PHE A 47 -7.84 4.52 -17.89
C PHE A 47 -7.98 5.05 -16.45
N THR A 48 -7.32 6.15 -16.09
CA THR A 48 -7.50 6.79 -14.77
C THR A 48 -8.89 7.39 -14.58
N ASP A 49 -9.50 7.90 -15.64
CA ASP A 49 -10.88 8.37 -15.65
C ASP A 49 -11.86 7.19 -15.43
N TRP A 50 -11.67 6.07 -16.15
CA TRP A 50 -12.45 4.85 -15.95
C TRP A 50 -12.32 4.34 -14.50
N MET A 51 -11.11 4.32 -13.95
CA MET A 51 -10.89 3.97 -12.54
C MET A 51 -11.67 4.92 -11.61
N THR A 52 -11.62 6.24 -11.86
CA THR A 52 -12.37 7.23 -11.06
C THR A 52 -13.88 6.93 -11.05
N CYS A 53 -14.46 6.59 -12.20
CA CYS A 53 -15.87 6.22 -12.33
C CYS A 53 -16.23 4.86 -11.72
N ASN A 54 -15.28 3.92 -11.67
CA ASN A 54 -15.53 2.50 -11.38
C ASN A 54 -14.69 2.02 -10.18
N ALA A 55 -14.63 2.83 -9.12
CA ALA A 55 -13.81 2.58 -7.92
C ALA A 55 -13.98 1.18 -7.31
N ASN A 56 -15.22 0.72 -7.19
CA ASN A 56 -15.56 -0.59 -6.62
C ASN A 56 -15.02 -1.77 -7.45
N SER A 57 -14.64 -1.55 -8.71
CA SER A 57 -14.09 -2.59 -9.60
C SER A 57 -12.59 -2.80 -9.42
N PHE A 58 -11.90 -1.93 -8.66
CA PHE A 58 -10.46 -2.07 -8.37
C PHE A 58 -10.08 -1.80 -6.91
N ILE A 59 -11.05 -1.64 -6.00
CA ILE A 59 -10.81 -1.41 -4.57
C ILE A 59 -11.61 -2.45 -3.75
N PRO A 60 -10.94 -3.36 -3.02
CA PRO A 60 -9.49 -3.57 -2.95
C PRO A 60 -8.90 -3.94 -4.33
N LEU A 61 -7.59 -3.76 -4.52
CA LEU A 61 -6.97 -4.15 -5.78
C LEU A 61 -7.22 -5.64 -6.04
N PRO A 62 -7.65 -6.02 -7.26
CA PRO A 62 -7.85 -7.42 -7.60
C PRO A 62 -6.52 -8.16 -7.47
N ASP A 63 -6.59 -9.42 -7.04
CA ASP A 63 -5.41 -10.27 -6.93
C ASP A 63 -4.66 -10.30 -8.26
N GLN A 64 -3.34 -10.16 -8.19
CA GLN A 64 -2.50 -10.35 -9.37
C GLN A 64 -2.66 -11.78 -9.86
N LEU A 65 -2.74 -11.95 -11.19
CA LEU A 65 -2.74 -13.29 -11.79
C LEU A 65 -1.49 -14.06 -11.35
N PRO A 66 -1.51 -15.41 -11.31
CA PRO A 66 -0.33 -16.17 -10.94
C PRO A 66 0.91 -15.84 -11.81
N ALA A 67 2.11 -15.94 -11.23
CA ALA A 67 3.38 -15.59 -11.87
C ALA A 67 3.65 -16.33 -13.19
N GLU A 68 3.05 -17.50 -13.38
CA GLU A 68 3.12 -18.30 -14.60
C GLU A 68 2.46 -17.64 -15.84
N PHE A 69 1.57 -16.66 -15.64
CA PHE A 69 0.87 -15.96 -16.74
C PHE A 69 1.57 -14.70 -17.24
N GLY A 70 2.75 -14.36 -16.72
CA GLY A 70 3.60 -13.28 -17.25
C GLY A 70 4.12 -12.30 -16.19
N PRO A 71 4.74 -11.18 -16.63
CA PRO A 71 5.27 -10.18 -15.72
C PRO A 71 4.16 -9.45 -14.94
N HIS A 72 4.38 -9.28 -13.64
CA HIS A 72 3.49 -8.56 -12.72
C HIS A 72 4.07 -7.21 -12.32
N PRO A 73 3.88 -6.16 -13.15
CA PRO A 73 4.28 -4.81 -12.79
C PRO A 73 3.45 -4.33 -11.59
N ASP A 74 4.12 -3.78 -10.57
CA ASP A 74 3.43 -3.05 -9.51
C ASP A 74 2.79 -1.80 -10.11
N ILE A 75 1.48 -1.88 -10.31
CA ILE A 75 0.66 -0.85 -10.95
C ILE A 75 0.68 0.43 -10.11
N LEU A 76 0.61 0.31 -8.77
CA LEU A 76 0.53 1.45 -7.86
C LEU A 76 1.86 2.18 -7.78
N MET A 77 2.97 1.45 -7.63
CA MET A 77 4.32 2.04 -7.64
C MET A 77 4.66 2.65 -9.00
N SER A 78 4.31 1.98 -10.11
CA SER A 78 4.54 2.49 -11.46
C SER A 78 3.75 3.77 -11.72
N LEU A 79 2.46 3.80 -11.34
CA LEU A 79 1.61 4.97 -11.44
C LEU A 79 2.11 6.12 -10.55
N ALA A 80 2.46 5.85 -9.29
CA ALA A 80 3.02 6.83 -8.37
C ALA A 80 4.32 7.43 -8.93
N LYS A 81 5.19 6.61 -9.53
CA LYS A 81 6.41 7.06 -10.22
C LYS A 81 6.08 7.98 -11.40
N VAL A 82 5.15 7.62 -12.28
CA VAL A 82 4.72 8.49 -13.40
C VAL A 82 4.20 9.83 -12.88
N ILE A 83 3.32 9.82 -11.87
CA ILE A 83 2.68 11.02 -11.32
C ILE A 83 3.70 11.93 -10.61
N ASN A 84 4.64 11.36 -9.87
CA ASN A 84 5.73 12.12 -9.26
C ASN A 84 6.64 12.76 -10.32
N LEU A 85 6.92 12.07 -11.43
CA LEU A 85 7.75 12.59 -12.52
C LEU A 85 7.04 13.72 -13.31
N ILE A 86 5.77 13.56 -13.72
CA ILE A 86 5.04 14.64 -14.43
C ILE A 86 4.90 15.91 -13.57
N ARG A 87 4.82 15.78 -12.24
CA ARG A 87 4.72 16.93 -11.33
C ARG A 87 5.99 17.76 -11.21
N THR A 88 7.13 17.22 -11.63
CA THR A 88 8.39 17.99 -11.75
C THR A 88 8.50 18.78 -13.05
N ILE A 89 7.60 18.57 -14.02
CA ILE A 89 7.58 19.35 -15.26
C ILE A 89 7.13 20.76 -14.94
N ASP A 90 7.97 21.74 -15.28
CA ASP A 90 7.58 23.15 -15.27
C ASP A 90 6.52 23.43 -16.35
N ARG A 91 5.49 24.15 -15.92
CA ARG A 91 4.27 24.46 -16.65
C ARG A 91 3.84 25.92 -16.46
N THR A 92 4.65 26.76 -15.80
CA THR A 92 4.26 28.14 -15.45
C THR A 92 4.03 29.06 -16.65
N HIS A 93 4.54 28.69 -17.83
CA HIS A 93 4.29 29.39 -19.09
C HIS A 93 2.89 29.12 -19.68
N ILE A 94 2.12 28.19 -19.09
CA ILE A 94 0.79 27.78 -19.58
C ILE A 94 -0.27 28.11 -18.54
N GLN A 95 -1.19 29.00 -18.92
CA GLN A 95 -2.33 29.36 -18.07
C GLN A 95 -3.50 28.42 -18.36
N LEU A 96 -3.93 27.68 -17.33
CA LEU A 96 -5.14 26.86 -17.33
C LEU A 96 -6.09 27.33 -16.22
N GLY A 97 -7.37 27.47 -16.53
CA GLY A 97 -8.40 27.89 -15.57
C GLY A 97 -9.80 27.82 -16.17
N SER A 98 -10.84 28.00 -15.35
CA SER A 98 -12.25 27.91 -15.80
C SER A 98 -12.82 29.18 -16.44
N ASN A 99 -12.05 30.28 -16.41
CA ASN A 99 -12.49 31.63 -16.73
C ASN A 99 -11.54 32.29 -17.76
N LEU A 100 -11.10 31.54 -18.77
CA LEU A 100 -10.18 31.99 -19.83
C LEU A 100 -10.90 32.00 -21.20
N THR A 101 -10.17 32.31 -22.27
CA THR A 101 -10.79 32.63 -23.57
C THR A 101 -11.01 31.43 -24.49
N THR A 102 -10.23 30.34 -24.34
CA THR A 102 -10.21 29.23 -25.31
C THR A 102 -10.37 27.88 -24.60
N PRO A 103 -11.39 27.07 -24.92
CA PRO A 103 -11.56 25.75 -24.29
C PRO A 103 -10.48 24.76 -24.70
N VAL A 104 -9.91 24.03 -23.74
CA VAL A 104 -8.92 22.98 -24.00
C VAL A 104 -9.64 21.64 -24.10
N ILE A 105 -10.05 21.27 -25.31
CA ILE A 105 -10.71 19.99 -25.59
C ILE A 105 -9.64 18.94 -25.92
N LEU A 106 -9.77 17.74 -25.35
CA LEU A 106 -8.89 16.60 -25.63
C LEU A 106 -9.54 15.70 -26.68
N GLU A 107 -8.74 15.17 -27.59
CA GLU A 107 -9.21 14.27 -28.65
C GLU A 107 -9.88 13.01 -28.07
N GLU A 108 -9.23 12.39 -27.07
CA GLU A 108 -9.72 11.18 -26.40
C GLU A 108 -11.08 11.35 -25.71
N ASP A 109 -11.44 12.59 -25.33
CA ASP A 109 -12.72 12.91 -24.69
C ASP A 109 -13.85 13.03 -25.71
N ILE A 110 -13.53 13.48 -26.93
CA ILE A 110 -14.48 13.51 -28.05
C ILE A 110 -14.73 12.08 -28.55
N GLU A 111 -13.67 11.30 -28.75
CA GLU A 111 -13.72 9.93 -29.27
C GLU A 111 -14.54 8.99 -28.37
N LEU A 112 -14.50 9.19 -27.05
CA LEU A 112 -15.24 8.40 -26.06
C LEU A 112 -16.49 9.11 -25.52
N SER A 113 -16.93 10.20 -26.17
CA SER A 113 -18.17 10.88 -25.82
C SER A 113 -19.37 9.94 -25.92
N GLY A 114 -20.15 9.83 -24.84
CA GLY A 114 -21.28 8.89 -24.75
C GLY A 114 -20.91 7.47 -24.28
N PHE A 115 -19.62 7.16 -24.07
CA PHE A 115 -19.23 5.84 -23.54
C PHE A 115 -19.66 5.69 -22.08
N TYR A 116 -20.69 4.85 -21.84
CA TYR A 116 -21.40 4.73 -20.56
C TYR A 116 -20.49 4.65 -19.30
N PRO A 117 -19.41 3.85 -19.27
CA PRO A 117 -18.52 3.74 -18.10
C PRO A 117 -17.75 5.01 -17.71
N LEU A 118 -17.80 6.08 -18.52
CA LEU A 118 -17.17 7.39 -18.25
C LEU A 118 -18.18 8.52 -18.00
N LEU A 119 -19.50 8.26 -18.08
CA LEU A 119 -20.52 9.31 -17.96
C LEU A 119 -20.63 9.95 -16.57
N THR A 120 -20.04 9.36 -15.54
CA THR A 120 -20.05 9.90 -14.17
C THR A 120 -18.86 10.85 -13.88
N LEU A 121 -18.00 11.12 -14.87
CA LEU A 121 -16.94 12.10 -14.73
C LEU A 121 -17.50 13.51 -14.50
N PRO A 122 -16.89 14.34 -13.63
CA PRO A 122 -17.25 15.74 -13.51
C PRO A 122 -16.93 16.50 -14.80
N ALA A 123 -17.82 17.41 -15.20
CA ALA A 123 -17.67 18.21 -16.42
C ALA A 123 -16.34 18.96 -16.46
N ASP A 124 -15.63 18.89 -17.59
CA ASP A 124 -14.33 19.52 -17.77
C ASP A 124 -14.48 20.96 -18.26
N THR A 125 -14.12 21.92 -17.41
CA THR A 125 -14.23 23.36 -17.68
C THR A 125 -12.88 24.03 -17.96
N LEU A 126 -11.80 23.26 -18.11
CA LEU A 126 -10.46 23.83 -18.31
C LEU A 126 -10.32 24.53 -19.67
N GLN A 127 -10.05 25.83 -19.58
CA GLN A 127 -9.76 26.74 -20.69
C GLN A 127 -8.30 27.23 -20.57
N THR A 128 -7.83 27.91 -21.62
CA THR A 128 -6.52 28.54 -21.73
C THR A 128 -6.63 29.92 -22.38
N THR A 129 -5.56 30.71 -22.39
CA THR A 129 -5.49 32.00 -23.10
C THR A 129 -5.24 31.79 -24.59
N SER A 130 -5.75 32.70 -25.43
CA SER A 130 -5.65 32.63 -26.89
C SER A 130 -4.21 32.58 -27.43
N ASP A 131 -3.24 33.11 -26.68
CA ASP A 131 -1.82 33.15 -27.04
C ASP A 131 -1.06 31.83 -26.71
N THR A 132 -1.70 30.91 -26.00
CA THR A 132 -1.08 29.64 -25.56
C THR A 132 -1.13 28.59 -26.68
N PRO A 133 -0.01 27.89 -26.98
CA PRO A 133 -0.03 26.78 -27.93
C PRO A 133 -0.93 25.63 -27.45
N LEU A 134 -2.00 25.37 -28.20
CA LEU A 134 -3.06 24.45 -27.80
C LEU A 134 -2.57 23.03 -27.49
N ASP A 135 -1.57 22.53 -28.21
CA ASP A 135 -1.00 21.18 -27.96
C ASP A 135 -0.31 21.08 -26.60
N GLU A 136 0.40 22.12 -26.16
CA GLU A 136 0.99 22.12 -24.82
C GLU A 136 -0.07 22.36 -23.73
N ALA A 137 -1.13 23.12 -24.04
CA ALA A 137 -2.29 23.25 -23.14
C ALA A 137 -2.98 21.90 -22.92
N LYS A 138 -3.13 21.07 -23.98
CA LYS A 138 -3.63 19.69 -23.89
C LYS A 138 -2.69 18.79 -23.09
N ASP A 139 -1.38 18.86 -23.32
CA ASP A 139 -0.38 18.12 -22.53
C ASP A 139 -0.47 18.49 -21.03
N CYS A 140 -0.53 19.79 -20.70
CA CYS A 140 -0.77 20.29 -19.34
C CYS A 140 -2.09 19.78 -18.74
N LYS A 141 -3.19 19.78 -19.53
CA LYS A 141 -4.50 19.29 -19.10
C LYS A 141 -4.46 17.81 -18.74
N ARG A 142 -3.79 16.97 -19.55
CA ARG A 142 -3.55 15.54 -19.25
C ARG A 142 -2.77 15.37 -17.95
N ILE A 143 -1.71 16.17 -17.72
CA ILE A 143 -0.95 16.15 -16.45
C ILE A 143 -1.85 16.52 -15.26
N VAL A 144 -2.67 17.58 -15.38
CA VAL A 144 -3.61 18.01 -14.32
C VAL A 144 -4.60 16.90 -13.99
N ARG A 145 -5.17 16.22 -14.99
CA ARG A 145 -6.11 15.10 -14.79
C ARG A 145 -5.46 13.92 -14.05
N LEU A 146 -4.24 13.52 -14.42
CA LEU A 146 -3.50 12.47 -13.70
C LEU A 146 -3.12 12.88 -12.26
N CYS A 147 -2.80 14.16 -12.01
CA CYS A 147 -2.54 14.65 -10.65
C CYS A 147 -3.82 14.63 -9.80
N PHE A 148 -4.94 15.09 -10.36
CA PHE A 148 -6.26 15.03 -9.69
C PHE A 148 -6.66 13.59 -9.37
N PHE A 149 -6.33 12.62 -10.24
CA PHE A 149 -6.55 11.21 -9.93
C PHE A 149 -5.71 10.72 -8.73
N ALA A 150 -4.45 11.15 -8.58
CA ALA A 150 -3.67 10.83 -7.38
C ALA A 150 -4.25 11.46 -6.10
N ASP A 151 -4.76 12.69 -6.18
CA ASP A 151 -5.44 13.35 -5.06
C ASP A 151 -6.75 12.63 -4.71
N TYR A 152 -7.51 12.19 -5.71
CA TYR A 152 -8.68 11.33 -5.54
C TYR A 152 -8.32 10.03 -4.83
N LEU A 153 -7.26 9.33 -5.26
CA LEU A 153 -6.79 8.08 -4.60
C LEU A 153 -6.33 8.29 -3.14
N CYS A 154 -5.90 9.50 -2.78
CA CYS A 154 -5.62 9.88 -1.39
C CYS A 154 -6.89 10.22 -0.59
N GLY A 155 -7.93 10.73 -1.25
CA GLY A 155 -9.21 11.15 -0.64
C GLY A 155 -10.23 10.03 -0.43
N LEU A 156 -9.95 8.80 -0.86
CA LEU A 156 -10.83 7.64 -0.68
C LEU A 156 -10.97 7.25 0.80
N LYS A 157 -12.15 6.70 1.16
CA LYS A 157 -12.45 6.19 2.51
C LYS A 157 -11.41 5.16 3.00
N GLN A 158 -10.93 4.31 2.10
CA GLN A 158 -9.69 3.55 2.26
C GLN A 158 -8.69 4.14 1.26
N PRO A 159 -7.71 4.96 1.70
CA PRO A 159 -6.78 5.61 0.79
C PRO A 159 -5.92 4.56 0.09
N VAL A 160 -5.83 4.66 -1.24
CA VAL A 160 -4.97 3.82 -2.07
C VAL A 160 -3.59 4.43 -2.18
N PHE A 161 -3.49 5.76 -2.17
CA PHE A 161 -2.25 6.53 -2.14
C PHE A 161 -2.13 7.35 -0.84
N ILE A 162 -0.90 7.71 -0.47
CA ILE A 162 -0.55 8.64 0.59
C ILE A 162 0.38 9.71 0.00
N TYR A 163 0.09 10.99 0.28
CA TYR A 163 0.97 12.09 -0.10
C TYR A 163 1.96 12.44 1.02
N ASN A 164 3.25 12.28 0.74
CA ASN A 164 4.33 12.71 1.62
C ASN A 164 4.55 14.23 1.47
N VAL A 165 4.10 15.02 2.43
CA VAL A 165 4.20 16.48 2.43
C VAL A 165 5.66 16.97 2.43
N GLN A 166 6.57 16.26 3.09
CA GLN A 166 7.99 16.65 3.19
C GLN A 166 8.73 16.45 1.87
N GLN A 167 8.54 15.29 1.24
CA GLN A 167 9.14 14.95 -0.05
C GLN A 167 8.36 15.49 -1.25
N LYS A 168 7.12 15.95 -1.03
CA LYS A 168 6.13 16.38 -2.05
C LYS A 168 5.79 15.29 -3.07
N THR A 169 5.77 14.02 -2.65
CA THR A 169 5.60 12.82 -3.50
C THR A 169 4.44 11.93 -3.05
N TYR A 170 3.77 11.28 -3.99
CA TYR A 170 2.78 10.23 -3.71
C TYR A 170 3.48 8.87 -3.57
N HIS A 171 2.95 8.04 -2.68
CA HIS A 171 3.37 6.65 -2.44
C HIS A 171 2.12 5.77 -2.29
N PRO A 172 2.13 4.49 -2.69
CA PRO A 172 1.04 3.58 -2.38
C PRO A 172 0.82 3.44 -0.87
N ALA A 173 -0.44 3.35 -0.45
CA ALA A 173 -0.79 3.08 0.93
C ALA A 173 -0.56 1.58 1.22
N LEU A 174 0.20 1.26 2.29
CA LEU A 174 0.52 -0.12 2.70
C LEU A 174 -0.69 -0.92 3.26
N LYS A 175 -1.92 -0.64 2.82
CA LYS A 175 -3.17 -1.27 3.30
C LYS A 175 -4.06 -1.81 2.15
N SER A 176 -3.42 -2.47 1.21
CA SER A 176 -4.00 -3.36 0.19
C SER A 176 -2.90 -4.39 -0.12
N VAL A 177 -2.98 -5.68 0.24
CA VAL A 177 -4.05 -6.54 0.78
C VAL A 177 -3.36 -7.40 1.88
N ILE A 178 -3.92 -7.72 3.05
CA ILE A 178 -4.82 -8.84 3.38
C ILE A 178 -5.26 -8.67 4.85
N HIS A 179 -6.55 -8.88 5.15
CA HIS A 179 -7.18 -9.00 6.49
C HIS A 179 -6.57 -8.22 7.70
N SER A 180 -6.97 -6.95 7.84
CA SER A 180 -6.88 -6.21 9.12
C SER A 180 -8.22 -6.17 9.87
N GLU A 181 -8.93 -7.30 9.96
CA GLU A 181 -9.97 -7.49 10.96
C GLU A 181 -9.70 -8.77 11.75
N ARG A 182 -9.92 -8.68 13.07
CA ARG A 182 -9.81 -9.78 14.05
C ARG A 182 -8.40 -10.31 14.38
N SER A 183 -7.64 -9.50 15.14
CA SER A 183 -6.96 -9.96 16.38
C SER A 183 -6.45 -8.78 17.20
N LYS A 184 -7.31 -8.25 18.08
CA LYS A 184 -6.85 -7.59 19.32
C LYS A 184 -6.92 -8.63 20.43
N SER A 185 -5.79 -9.16 20.84
CA SER A 185 -5.62 -9.93 22.08
C SER A 185 -4.46 -9.32 22.88
N PRO A 186 -4.46 -9.49 24.22
CA PRO A 186 -3.89 -8.49 25.13
C PRO A 186 -2.39 -8.65 25.37
N ALA A 187 -1.84 -7.67 26.10
CA ALA A 187 -0.47 -7.64 26.57
C ALA A 187 -0.05 -8.93 27.30
N ASN A 188 1.23 -9.25 27.20
CA ASN A 188 1.90 -10.03 28.22
C ASN A 188 3.18 -9.28 28.60
N ASP A 189 3.12 -8.54 29.70
CA ASP A 189 4.29 -7.95 30.34
C ASP A 189 5.20 -9.07 30.85
N ASN A 190 6.51 -8.93 30.65
CA ASN A 190 7.44 -9.23 31.74
C ASN A 190 8.76 -8.47 31.56
N PRO A 191 9.20 -7.70 32.56
CA PRO A 191 10.45 -6.94 32.50
C PRO A 191 11.63 -7.82 32.92
N ASN A 192 12.72 -7.80 32.14
CA ASN A 192 14.12 -7.81 32.62
C ASN A 192 15.12 -8.08 31.47
N SER A 193 15.69 -7.00 30.95
CA SER A 193 17.08 -7.03 30.47
C SER A 193 17.69 -5.63 30.63
N SER A 194 18.11 -5.33 31.87
CA SER A 194 18.94 -4.18 32.17
C SER A 194 20.19 -4.21 31.31
N ILE A 195 20.35 -3.22 30.42
CA ILE A 195 21.65 -2.90 29.82
C ILE A 195 21.99 -1.49 30.29
N GLU A 196 22.91 -1.46 31.25
CA GLU A 196 23.50 -0.25 31.80
C GLU A 196 24.30 0.45 30.70
N HIS A 197 23.89 1.65 30.30
CA HIS A 197 24.75 2.51 29.48
C HIS A 197 25.61 3.36 30.42
N GLU A 198 26.85 2.91 30.61
CA GLU A 198 27.87 3.61 31.40
C GLU A 198 28.07 5.05 30.91
N PHE A 199 27.99 5.98 31.87
CA PHE A 199 28.41 7.37 31.70
C PHE A 199 29.93 7.46 31.63
N HIS A 200 30.53 7.20 30.47
CA HIS A 200 31.93 7.55 30.24
C HIS A 200 32.09 9.06 29.99
N ARG A 201 32.17 9.78 31.11
CA ARG A 201 32.74 11.13 31.20
C ARG A 201 34.23 11.06 30.87
N SER A 202 34.62 11.61 29.73
CA SER A 202 36.03 11.85 29.38
C SER A 202 36.29 13.35 29.31
N GLU A 203 36.92 13.88 30.36
CA GLU A 203 37.46 15.26 30.39
C GLU A 203 38.83 15.34 29.69
N PRO A 204 39.35 16.54 29.36
CA PRO A 204 40.14 16.73 28.16
C PRO A 204 41.64 16.48 28.33
N THR A 205 42.24 15.82 27.33
CA THR A 205 43.70 15.83 27.12
C THR A 205 44.08 16.85 26.05
N SER A 206 44.68 17.96 26.48
CA SER A 206 45.55 18.77 25.62
C SER A 206 46.84 17.99 25.29
N PRO A 207 47.45 18.25 24.13
CA PRO A 207 48.86 18.60 24.19
C PRO A 207 49.22 19.84 23.36
N LEU A 208 50.30 20.48 23.82
CA LEU A 208 50.96 21.61 23.15
C LEU A 208 51.43 21.24 21.75
N SER A 209 51.39 22.22 20.85
CA SER A 209 52.40 22.36 19.78
C SER A 209 52.55 23.83 19.47
N ASN A 210 53.72 24.38 19.80
CA ASN A 210 54.08 25.77 19.53
C ASN A 210 54.51 25.92 18.07
N SER A 211 54.02 26.96 17.41
CA SER A 211 54.78 27.67 16.38
C SER A 211 54.52 29.18 16.47
N ASN A 212 55.56 29.90 16.91
CA ASN A 212 55.73 31.33 16.62
C ASN A 212 56.01 31.48 15.10
N SER A 213 55.84 32.61 14.40
CA SER A 213 55.34 33.98 14.69
C SER A 213 54.60 34.48 13.40
N THR A 214 54.21 35.74 13.14
CA THR A 214 54.47 37.09 13.72
C THR A 214 53.29 38.02 13.36
N ASP A 215 53.37 39.31 13.73
CA ASP A 215 52.87 40.48 12.98
C ASP A 215 51.33 40.69 12.77
N GLN A 216 50.72 41.85 13.05
CA GLN A 216 51.12 43.07 13.80
C GLN A 216 49.93 43.69 14.56
N SER A 217 50.27 44.65 15.42
CA SER A 217 49.39 45.41 16.32
C SER A 217 48.35 46.33 15.66
N SER A 218 47.18 46.46 16.29
CA SER A 218 46.73 47.76 16.82
C SER A 218 45.72 47.54 17.96
N PRO A 219 45.71 48.38 19.01
CA PRO A 219 44.80 48.23 20.15
C PRO A 219 43.58 49.15 20.02
N ASP A 220 42.36 48.61 20.10
CA ASP A 220 41.21 49.34 20.63
C ASP A 220 40.00 48.43 20.92
N THR A 221 39.14 48.87 21.83
CA THR A 221 37.83 48.27 22.18
C THR A 221 37.85 46.92 22.90
N ILE A 222 38.29 46.91 24.18
CA ILE A 222 38.04 45.83 25.14
C ILE A 222 36.58 45.87 25.63
N ILE A 223 35.63 45.66 24.71
CA ILE A 223 34.19 45.49 25.01
C ILE A 223 33.62 44.31 24.19
N ASN A 224 34.01 44.17 22.91
CA ASN A 224 33.44 43.17 22.00
C ASN A 224 33.95 41.72 22.23
N GLY A 225 34.96 41.54 23.09
CA GLY A 225 35.64 40.24 23.28
C GLY A 225 34.86 39.19 24.09
N ILE A 226 33.87 39.62 24.88
CA ILE A 226 33.02 38.73 25.68
C ILE A 226 31.88 38.19 24.81
N ASP A 227 31.14 39.09 24.17
CA ASP A 227 30.02 38.77 23.28
C ASP A 227 30.46 37.87 22.10
N MET A 228 31.61 38.16 21.46
CA MET A 228 32.15 37.30 20.40
C MET A 228 32.50 35.88 20.88
N LYS A 229 32.87 35.68 22.15
CA LYS A 229 33.13 34.34 22.71
C LYS A 229 31.82 33.60 22.97
N GLU A 230 30.81 34.28 23.50
CA GLU A 230 29.48 33.72 23.74
C GLU A 230 28.80 33.31 22.43
N LEU A 231 28.83 34.19 21.41
CA LEU A 231 28.32 33.90 20.07
C LEU A 231 29.02 32.71 19.41
N LYS A 232 30.35 32.56 19.59
CA LYS A 232 31.10 31.38 19.10
C LYS A 232 30.72 30.09 19.83
N LEU A 233 30.41 30.16 21.12
CA LEU A 233 29.94 29.01 21.89
C LEU A 233 28.51 28.61 21.48
N LYS A 234 27.61 29.59 21.35
CA LYS A 234 26.22 29.41 20.92
C LYS A 234 26.13 28.88 19.49
N LYS A 235 27.01 29.33 18.58
CA LYS A 235 27.15 28.77 17.22
C LYS A 235 27.47 27.28 17.25
N ARG A 236 28.47 26.86 18.03
CA ARG A 236 28.84 25.43 18.17
C ARG A 236 27.72 24.57 18.78
N GLN A 237 26.99 25.11 19.75
CA GLN A 237 25.82 24.42 20.33
C GLN A 237 24.72 24.20 19.29
N LEU A 238 24.43 25.21 18.47
CA LEU A 238 23.44 25.09 17.38
C LEU A 238 23.92 24.13 16.28
N GLU A 239 25.20 24.15 15.92
CA GLU A 239 25.81 23.20 14.97
C GLU A 239 25.69 21.75 15.48
N HIS A 240 25.92 21.52 16.78
CA HIS A 240 25.73 20.20 17.42
C HIS A 240 24.27 19.74 17.37
N GLN A 241 23.33 20.60 17.80
CA GLN A 241 21.89 20.28 17.79
C GLN A 241 21.37 20.00 16.37
N LEU A 242 21.88 20.72 15.37
CA LEU A 242 21.52 20.52 13.98
C LEU A 242 22.07 19.18 13.45
N ALA A 243 23.32 18.82 13.79
CA ALA A 243 23.91 17.53 13.45
C ALA A 243 23.19 16.35 14.13
N GLU A 244 22.81 16.47 15.40
CA GLU A 244 22.01 15.47 16.12
C GLU A 244 20.63 15.29 15.48
N LYS A 245 19.95 16.40 15.16
CA LYS A 245 18.65 16.36 14.48
C LYS A 245 18.75 15.73 13.08
N GLN A 246 19.78 16.07 12.30
CA GLN A 246 20.05 15.42 11.01
C GLN A 246 20.30 13.92 11.15
N LYS A 247 21.05 13.50 12.18
CA LYS A 247 21.30 12.09 12.47
C LYS A 247 20.01 11.34 12.86
N GLN A 248 19.15 11.96 13.68
CA GLN A 248 17.84 11.41 14.02
C GLN A 248 16.92 11.33 12.78
N GLU A 249 16.85 12.39 11.97
CA GLU A 249 16.10 12.38 10.71
C GLU A 249 16.62 11.32 9.73
N GLN A 250 17.93 11.09 9.67
CA GLN A 250 18.51 10.04 8.83
C GLN A 250 18.14 8.64 9.34
N VAL A 251 18.25 8.38 10.64
CA VAL A 251 17.80 7.10 11.22
C VAL A 251 16.30 6.85 10.98
N VAL A 252 15.46 7.89 11.12
CA VAL A 252 14.02 7.79 10.81
C VAL A 252 13.79 7.53 9.31
N LYS A 253 14.52 8.21 8.41
CA LYS A 253 14.48 7.93 6.96
C LYS A 253 14.93 6.52 6.64
N ASP A 254 15.98 6.01 7.28
CA ASP A 254 16.50 4.67 7.04
C ASP A 254 15.53 3.60 7.56
N ILE A 255 14.86 3.83 8.68
CA ILE A 255 13.76 2.97 9.18
C ILE A 255 12.56 2.99 8.22
N LEU A 256 12.16 4.17 7.73
CA LEU A 256 11.04 4.31 6.78
C LEU A 256 11.35 3.76 5.38
N ASN A 257 12.61 3.88 4.92
CA ASN A 257 13.08 3.31 3.66
C ASN A 257 13.36 1.81 3.78
N THR A 258 13.61 1.30 4.99
CA THR A 258 13.57 -0.13 5.29
C THR A 258 12.11 -0.60 5.38
N SER A 259 11.41 -0.45 4.25
CA SER A 259 10.22 -1.22 3.91
C SER A 259 10.61 -2.70 3.96
N ARG A 260 10.51 -3.31 5.14
CA ARG A 260 10.58 -4.75 5.29
C ARG A 260 9.38 -5.28 4.51
N LEU A 261 9.62 -5.75 3.29
CA LEU A 261 8.68 -6.58 2.57
C LEU A 261 8.33 -7.74 3.50
N ILE A 262 7.09 -7.76 3.97
CA ILE A 262 6.56 -8.90 4.71
C ILE A 262 6.18 -9.92 3.64
N GLU A 263 7.18 -10.64 3.16
CA GLU A 263 7.00 -11.80 2.31
C GLU A 263 6.32 -12.89 3.14
N ILE A 264 5.06 -13.18 2.82
CA ILE A 264 4.32 -14.26 3.49
C ILE A 264 4.74 -15.58 2.82
N GLU A 265 5.67 -16.29 3.45
CA GLU A 265 6.00 -17.66 3.06
C GLU A 265 4.82 -18.59 3.43
N VAL A 266 3.95 -18.85 2.45
CA VAL A 266 2.79 -19.73 2.64
C VAL A 266 3.25 -21.19 2.62
N ILE A 267 3.48 -21.76 3.80
CA ILE A 267 3.70 -23.20 4.01
C ILE A 267 2.41 -23.80 4.58
N PRO A 268 1.52 -24.42 3.77
CA PRO A 268 0.26 -24.96 4.26
C PRO A 268 0.51 -26.15 5.21
N ARG A 269 0.39 -25.90 6.52
CA ARG A 269 0.49 -26.92 7.57
C ARG A 269 -0.86 -27.23 8.21
N PHE A 270 -1.72 -26.23 8.31
CA PHE A 270 -3.04 -26.32 8.91
C PHE A 270 -4.10 -26.02 7.85
N ILE A 271 -5.17 -26.81 7.81
CA ILE A 271 -6.34 -26.59 6.95
C ILE A 271 -7.54 -26.42 7.87
N VAL A 272 -8.14 -25.22 7.87
CA VAL A 272 -9.39 -24.97 8.58
C VAL A 272 -10.55 -25.28 7.63
N LEU A 273 -11.49 -26.12 8.05
CA LEU A 273 -12.65 -26.50 7.24
C LEU A 273 -13.91 -25.76 7.71
N ASP A 274 -14.72 -25.29 6.76
CA ASP A 274 -16.06 -24.74 7.02
C ASP A 274 -17.16 -25.81 6.82
N THR A 275 -18.40 -25.45 7.14
CA THR A 275 -19.56 -26.34 6.99
C THR A 275 -19.78 -26.76 5.53
N ASN A 276 -19.55 -25.86 4.56
CA ASN A 276 -19.71 -26.17 3.13
C ASN A 276 -18.64 -27.15 2.62
N CYS A 277 -17.43 -27.13 3.17
CA CYS A 277 -16.39 -28.11 2.87
C CYS A 277 -16.88 -29.54 3.17
N PHE A 278 -17.53 -29.75 4.32
CA PHE A 278 -18.08 -31.06 4.69
C PHE A 278 -19.30 -31.45 3.84
N VAL A 279 -20.19 -30.51 3.51
CA VAL A 279 -21.36 -30.80 2.67
C VAL A 279 -20.98 -31.16 1.23
N ASN A 280 -20.06 -30.40 0.62
CA ASN A 280 -19.75 -30.52 -0.82
C ASN A 280 -18.54 -31.43 -1.12
N TYR A 281 -17.57 -31.54 -0.20
CA TYR A 281 -16.25 -32.11 -0.48
C TYR A 281 -15.82 -33.22 0.50
N LEU A 282 -16.76 -33.86 1.22
CA LEU A 282 -16.48 -34.93 2.18
C LEU A 282 -15.50 -36.02 1.69
N PRO A 283 -15.58 -36.55 0.44
CA PRO A 283 -14.63 -37.55 -0.04
C PRO A 283 -13.19 -37.03 -0.16
N ILE A 284 -13.02 -35.73 -0.44
CA ILE A 284 -11.71 -35.06 -0.52
C ILE A 284 -11.15 -34.88 0.89
N ILE A 285 -11.97 -34.47 1.86
CA ILE A 285 -11.58 -34.34 3.26
C ILE A 285 -11.09 -35.69 3.81
N PHE A 286 -11.84 -36.78 3.58
CA PHE A 286 -11.43 -38.11 4.00
C PHE A 286 -10.07 -38.52 3.40
N LYS A 287 -9.83 -38.19 2.13
CA LYS A 287 -8.55 -38.42 1.45
C LYS A 287 -7.42 -37.57 2.05
N LEU A 288 -7.68 -36.31 2.43
CA LEU A 288 -6.70 -35.43 3.09
C LEU A 288 -6.30 -35.96 4.46
N ILE A 289 -7.27 -36.34 5.30
CA ILE A 289 -7.04 -36.95 6.62
C ILE A 289 -6.18 -38.21 6.47
N ARG A 290 -6.58 -39.14 5.58
CA ARG A 290 -5.84 -40.41 5.36
C ARG A 290 -4.42 -40.22 4.80
N GLN A 291 -4.16 -39.13 4.07
CA GLN A 291 -2.80 -38.78 3.62
C GLN A 291 -1.96 -38.20 4.74
N GLY A 292 -2.57 -37.51 5.71
CA GLY A 292 -1.88 -36.93 6.86
C GLY A 292 -0.78 -35.92 6.51
N ARG A 293 -0.86 -35.25 5.35
CA ARG A 293 0.12 -34.20 4.99
C ARG A 293 -0.11 -32.89 5.74
N PHE A 294 -1.34 -32.68 6.21
CA PHE A 294 -1.80 -31.47 6.86
C PHE A 294 -2.44 -31.79 8.21
N ILE A 295 -2.55 -30.79 9.07
CA ILE A 295 -3.35 -30.84 10.29
C ILE A 295 -4.71 -30.20 9.96
N ILE A 296 -5.78 -30.98 10.03
CA ILE A 296 -7.15 -30.52 9.81
C ILE A 296 -7.67 -29.90 11.11
N ILE A 297 -8.07 -28.64 11.05
CA ILE A 297 -8.73 -27.91 12.14
C ILE A 297 -10.21 -27.76 11.80
N ILE A 298 -11.07 -28.16 12.73
CA ILE A 298 -12.52 -28.08 12.60
C ILE A 298 -13.03 -27.12 13.67
N PRO A 299 -13.51 -25.91 13.31
CA PRO A 299 -14.10 -24.99 14.28
C PRO A 299 -15.29 -25.64 14.97
N LEU A 300 -15.42 -25.47 16.30
CA LEU A 300 -16.50 -26.09 17.07
C LEU A 300 -17.89 -25.70 16.53
N ILE A 301 -18.05 -24.44 16.12
CA ILE A 301 -19.26 -23.93 15.48
C ILE A 301 -19.66 -24.72 14.23
N VAL A 302 -18.70 -25.15 13.40
CA VAL A 302 -18.93 -25.98 12.20
C VAL A 302 -19.46 -27.36 12.60
N ILE A 303 -18.91 -27.95 13.67
CA ILE A 303 -19.42 -29.23 14.17
C ILE A 303 -20.87 -29.07 14.66
N CYS A 304 -21.16 -28.01 15.41
CA CYS A 304 -22.50 -27.69 15.89
C CYS A 304 -23.51 -27.33 14.77
N GLU A 305 -23.03 -26.82 13.64
CA GLU A 305 -23.85 -26.60 12.44
C GLU A 305 -24.16 -27.93 11.73
N LEU A 306 -23.16 -28.79 11.53
CA LEU A 306 -23.35 -30.12 10.95
C LEU A 306 -24.29 -30.99 11.80
N ASP A 307 -24.18 -30.92 13.13
CA ASP A 307 -25.11 -31.60 14.05
C ASP A 307 -26.56 -31.14 13.82
N LYS A 308 -26.81 -29.83 13.65
CA LYS A 308 -28.16 -29.30 13.34
C LYS A 308 -28.66 -29.73 11.95
N LEU A 309 -27.79 -29.66 10.94
CA LEU A 309 -28.09 -30.06 9.56
C LEU A 309 -28.33 -31.57 9.44
N SER A 310 -27.78 -32.39 10.35
CA SER A 310 -28.00 -33.84 10.38
C SER A 310 -29.43 -34.24 10.80
N VAL A 311 -30.09 -33.39 11.59
CA VAL A 311 -31.42 -33.61 12.16
C VAL A 311 -32.52 -32.90 11.38
N THR A 312 -32.21 -31.76 10.75
CA THR A 312 -33.23 -30.82 10.25
C THR A 312 -33.46 -30.94 8.75
N THR A 313 -34.54 -31.61 8.33
CA THR A 313 -35.11 -31.48 6.98
C THR A 313 -36.25 -30.45 6.99
N ILE A 314 -35.91 -29.19 6.67
CA ILE A 314 -36.89 -28.16 6.31
C ILE A 314 -36.75 -27.94 4.80
N ALA A 315 -37.74 -28.37 4.03
CA ALA A 315 -37.85 -28.09 2.61
C ALA A 315 -39.32 -28.09 2.20
N ASP A 316 -39.70 -27.09 1.40
CA ASP A 316 -40.85 -27.20 0.50
C ASP A 316 -40.48 -28.17 -0.65
N ASP A 317 -41.49 -28.73 -1.31
CA ASP A 317 -41.40 -29.91 -2.19
C ASP A 317 -40.26 -29.82 -3.24
N ASP A 318 -40.09 -28.65 -3.87
CA ASP A 318 -39.07 -28.38 -4.91
C ASP A 318 -37.61 -28.40 -4.41
N SER A 319 -37.35 -28.38 -3.10
CA SER A 319 -36.00 -28.39 -2.51
C SER A 319 -35.68 -29.67 -1.70
N TYR A 320 -36.59 -30.65 -1.70
CA TYR A 320 -36.45 -31.86 -0.87
C TYR A 320 -35.18 -32.67 -1.18
N GLU A 321 -34.86 -32.90 -2.46
CA GLU A 321 -33.67 -33.68 -2.85
C GLU A 321 -32.36 -33.00 -2.39
N HIS A 322 -32.28 -31.68 -2.50
CA HIS A 322 -31.11 -30.92 -2.04
C HIS A 322 -30.99 -30.95 -0.50
N ALA A 323 -32.09 -30.73 0.22
CA ALA A 323 -32.09 -30.79 1.68
C ALA A 323 -31.70 -32.18 2.20
N GLU A 324 -32.20 -33.25 1.57
CA GLU A 324 -31.85 -34.63 1.91
C GLU A 324 -30.39 -34.97 1.59
N MET A 325 -29.84 -34.43 0.48
CA MET A 325 -28.41 -34.50 0.19
C MET A 325 -27.57 -33.83 1.29
N VAL A 326 -27.91 -32.59 1.68
CA VAL A 326 -27.20 -31.84 2.73
C VAL A 326 -27.27 -32.57 4.07
N ARG A 327 -28.45 -33.08 4.45
CA ARG A 327 -28.64 -33.88 5.67
C ARG A 327 -27.78 -35.14 5.65
N ARG A 328 -27.80 -35.90 4.56
CA ARG A 328 -27.01 -37.13 4.39
C ARG A 328 -25.51 -36.87 4.49
N GLN A 329 -25.01 -35.81 3.85
CA GLN A 329 -23.59 -35.43 3.92
C GLN A 329 -23.21 -34.97 5.34
N SER A 330 -24.08 -34.21 6.01
CA SER A 330 -23.85 -33.76 7.39
C SER A 330 -23.77 -34.93 8.38
N ILE A 331 -24.65 -35.94 8.26
CA ILE A 331 -24.57 -37.18 9.05
C ILE A 331 -23.24 -37.91 8.81
N GLN A 332 -22.81 -38.05 7.56
CA GLN A 332 -21.55 -38.72 7.22
C GLN A 332 -20.33 -37.94 7.71
N ALA A 333 -20.38 -36.61 7.67
CA ALA A 333 -19.35 -35.73 8.21
C ALA A 333 -19.22 -35.85 9.73
N VAL A 334 -20.33 -35.71 10.48
CA VAL A 334 -20.33 -35.86 11.96
C VAL A 334 -19.75 -37.21 12.37
N LYS A 335 -20.21 -38.30 11.74
CA LYS A 335 -19.71 -39.66 12.01
C LYS A 335 -18.20 -39.79 11.74
N MET A 336 -17.72 -39.27 10.60
CA MET A 336 -16.29 -39.30 10.27
C MET A 336 -15.46 -38.53 11.30
N ILE A 337 -15.95 -37.36 11.74
CA ILE A 337 -15.27 -36.55 12.76
C ILE A 337 -15.22 -37.32 14.08
N GLU A 338 -16.33 -37.93 14.52
CA GLU A 338 -16.39 -38.75 15.73
C GLU A 338 -15.44 -39.95 15.69
N GLU A 339 -15.34 -40.66 14.56
CA GLU A 339 -14.38 -41.74 14.35
C GLU A 339 -12.92 -41.24 14.45
N CYS A 340 -12.62 -40.04 13.94
CA CYS A 340 -11.29 -39.43 14.06
C CYS A 340 -10.94 -39.10 15.53
N PHE A 341 -11.88 -38.57 16.31
CA PHE A 341 -11.66 -38.29 17.74
C PHE A 341 -11.58 -39.57 18.58
N ALA A 342 -12.43 -40.56 18.31
CA ALA A 342 -12.40 -41.86 18.99
C ALA A 342 -11.09 -42.62 18.75
N SER A 343 -10.56 -42.56 17.52
CA SER A 343 -9.26 -43.14 17.16
C SER A 343 -8.05 -42.30 17.58
N LYS A 344 -8.26 -41.10 18.14
CA LYS A 344 -7.22 -40.12 18.50
C LYS A 344 -6.30 -39.77 17.33
N GLU A 345 -6.90 -39.53 16.15
CA GLU A 345 -6.18 -39.11 14.95
C GLU A 345 -5.45 -37.78 15.21
N ARG A 346 -4.11 -37.85 15.29
CA ARG A 346 -3.23 -36.73 15.70
C ARG A 346 -3.29 -35.54 14.74
N ARG A 347 -3.82 -35.74 13.53
CA ARG A 347 -3.92 -34.74 12.47
C ARG A 347 -5.33 -34.19 12.27
N VAL A 348 -6.27 -34.52 13.16
CA VAL A 348 -7.59 -33.89 13.23
C VAL A 348 -7.73 -33.22 14.59
N GLN A 349 -8.09 -31.95 14.60
CA GLN A 349 -8.23 -31.12 15.81
C GLN A 349 -9.53 -30.32 15.72
N ALA A 350 -10.16 -30.08 16.87
CA ALA A 350 -11.32 -29.21 16.98
C ALA A 350 -10.93 -27.96 17.78
N MET A 351 -11.49 -26.80 17.42
CA MET A 351 -11.06 -25.52 18.00
C MET A 351 -12.25 -24.64 18.38
N THR A 352 -12.25 -24.08 19.59
CA THR A 352 -13.28 -23.12 20.04
C THR A 352 -13.11 -21.76 19.35
N GLY A 353 -14.15 -20.91 19.42
CA GLY A 353 -14.04 -19.52 18.95
C GLY A 353 -13.00 -18.65 19.69
N GLU A 354 -12.50 -19.11 20.84
CA GLU A 354 -11.41 -18.50 21.60
C GLU A 354 -10.02 -19.07 21.22
N GLY A 355 -9.94 -20.00 20.26
CA GLY A 355 -8.68 -20.60 19.79
C GLY A 355 -8.19 -21.79 20.61
N THR A 356 -8.98 -22.29 21.58
CA THR A 356 -8.60 -23.46 22.38
C THR A 356 -8.80 -24.74 21.59
N VAL A 357 -7.76 -25.57 21.50
CA VAL A 357 -7.83 -26.91 20.87
C VAL A 357 -8.48 -27.90 21.85
N LEU A 358 -9.38 -28.74 21.35
CA LEU A 358 -10.14 -29.72 22.11
C LEU A 358 -9.60 -31.13 21.87
N ASP A 359 -9.31 -31.87 22.94
CA ASP A 359 -8.95 -33.30 22.91
C ASP A 359 -10.17 -34.23 22.72
N SER A 360 -11.38 -33.72 22.99
CA SER A 360 -12.63 -34.45 22.86
C SER A 360 -13.76 -33.50 22.44
N ILE A 361 -14.65 -34.02 21.60
CA ILE A 361 -15.84 -33.33 21.11
C ILE A 361 -17.13 -33.95 21.64
N GLN A 362 -17.09 -34.61 22.82
CA GLN A 362 -18.27 -35.22 23.44
C GLN A 362 -19.23 -34.19 24.06
N PHE A 363 -18.77 -32.96 24.33
CA PHE A 363 -19.57 -31.90 24.96
C PHE A 363 -19.49 -30.60 24.11
N ARG A 364 -20.21 -30.56 22.98
CA ARG A 364 -20.13 -29.49 21.96
C ARG A 364 -20.98 -28.25 22.26
N ASN A 365 -21.12 -27.86 23.53
CA ASN A 365 -21.91 -26.70 23.89
C ASN A 365 -21.06 -25.42 23.88
N GLU A 366 -21.30 -24.50 22.95
CA GLU A 366 -20.80 -23.14 23.07
C GLU A 366 -21.50 -22.45 24.26
N VAL A 367 -20.71 -22.13 25.29
CA VAL A 367 -21.19 -21.29 26.39
C VAL A 367 -21.37 -19.86 25.87
N LYS A 368 -22.58 -19.55 25.41
CA LYS A 368 -23.01 -18.16 25.20
C LYS A 368 -22.98 -17.44 26.55
N LYS A 369 -21.93 -16.67 26.79
CA LYS A 369 -21.98 -15.57 27.76
C LYS A 369 -22.90 -14.51 27.16
N ASN A 370 -24.02 -14.26 27.84
CA ASN A 370 -24.97 -13.18 27.53
C ASN A 370 -24.32 -11.81 27.76
#